data_AF-A0A4P5VQT1-F1
#
_entry.id   AF-A0A4P5VQT1-F1
#
_cell.length_a   1.000
_cell.length_b   1.000
_cell.length_c   1.000
_cell.angle_alpha   90.00
_cell.angle_beta   90.00
_cell.angle_gamma   90.00
#
_symmetry.space_group_name_H-M   'P 1'
#
loop_
_entity.id
_entity.type
_entity.pdbx_description
1 polymer ?
#
loop_
_entity_poly.entity_id
_entity_poly.type
_entity_poly.pdbx_seq_one_letter_code
_entity_poly.pdbx_strand_id
1 'polypeptide(L)'
;MTWIRPVLPRDPEHARYLSRLREVRAGYPPEYGPPRADSRLPIALARESIVASHAQLPDVMFHMFAGLRAMLDPELPLSRREQELIAVVVSRANECFY
;
A
#
# COMPACT_ATOMS: atom_id res chain seq x y z
N MET A 1 -2.79 14.83 -5.36
CA MET A 1 -2.11 14.80 -6.68
C MET A 1 -0.61 14.55 -6.52
N THR A 2 -0.11 13.35 -6.87
CA THR A 2 1.33 13.06 -6.81
C THR A 2 2.15 13.77 -7.92
N TRP A 3 3.30 14.34 -7.53
CA TRP A 3 4.34 14.87 -8.43
C TRP A 3 5.32 13.78 -8.89
N ILE A 4 5.21 12.58 -8.36
CA ILE A 4 6.08 11.45 -8.70
C ILE A 4 5.60 10.86 -10.03
N ARG A 5 6.53 10.60 -10.95
CA ARG A 5 6.23 9.95 -12.23
C ARG A 5 5.65 8.55 -11.97
N PRO A 6 4.47 8.20 -12.52
CA PRO A 6 3.95 6.86 -12.39
C PRO A 6 4.77 5.88 -13.22
N VAL A 7 4.96 4.66 -12.70
CA VAL A 7 5.50 3.54 -13.48
C VAL A 7 4.39 2.98 -14.36
N LEU A 8 4.63 2.97 -15.67
CA LEU A 8 3.68 2.51 -16.67
C LEU A 8 3.91 1.02 -16.97
N PRO A 9 2.89 0.29 -17.49
CA PRO A 9 3.05 -1.12 -17.83
C PRO A 9 4.19 -1.47 -18.80
N ARG A 10 4.59 -0.50 -19.63
CA ARG A 10 5.69 -0.61 -20.59
C ARG A 10 7.08 -0.36 -19.98
N ASP A 11 7.14 0.17 -18.76
CA ASP A 11 8.40 0.51 -18.11
C ASP A 11 9.07 -0.78 -17.58
N PRO A 12 10.40 -0.94 -17.71
CA PRO A 12 11.10 -2.16 -17.25
C PRO A 12 10.88 -2.47 -15.76
N GLU A 13 10.79 -1.44 -14.92
CA GLU A 13 10.59 -1.58 -13.47
C GLU A 13 9.17 -2.03 -13.08
N HIS A 14 8.21 -1.99 -14.00
CA HIS A 14 6.81 -2.33 -13.71
C HIS A 14 6.64 -3.77 -13.21
N ALA A 15 7.37 -4.71 -13.81
CA ALA A 15 7.32 -6.11 -13.39
C ALA A 15 7.84 -6.30 -11.95
N ARG A 16 8.92 -5.59 -11.59
CA ARG A 16 9.49 -5.62 -10.23
C ARG A 16 8.55 -4.99 -9.20
N TYR A 17 7.95 -3.85 -9.53
CA TYR A 17 6.93 -3.21 -8.70
C TYR A 17 5.76 -4.17 -8.40
N LEU A 18 5.21 -4.81 -9.44
CA LEU A 18 4.11 -5.76 -9.26
C LEU A 18 4.52 -6.98 -8.43
N SER A 19 5.73 -7.49 -8.61
CA SER A 19 6.27 -8.60 -7.81
C SER A 19 6.32 -8.23 -6.32
N ARG A 20 6.92 -7.08 -5.97
CA ARG A 20 7.00 -6.59 -4.58
C ARG A 20 5.64 -6.30 -3.97
N LEU A 21 4.72 -5.72 -4.76
CA LEU A 21 3.36 -5.44 -4.30
C LEU A 21 2.60 -6.72 -3.95
N ARG A 22 2.78 -7.79 -4.74
CA ARG A 22 2.19 -9.09 -4.45
C ARG A 22 2.82 -9.71 -3.20
N GLU A 23 4.14 -9.67 -3.10
CA GLU A 23 4.91 -10.22 -1.97
C GLU A 23 4.45 -9.62 -0.63
N VAL A 24 4.32 -8.29 -0.57
CA VAL A 24 3.92 -7.63 0.68
C VAL A 24 2.45 -7.88 1.03
N ARG A 25 1.55 -7.89 0.02
CA ARG A 25 0.10 -8.11 0.21
C ARG A 25 -0.27 -9.55 0.56
N ALA A 26 0.58 -10.53 0.25
CA ALA A 26 0.28 -11.94 0.49
C ALA A 26 -0.01 -12.28 1.97
N GLY A 27 0.49 -11.46 2.92
CA GLY A 27 0.22 -11.64 4.36
C GLY A 27 -0.64 -10.54 4.97
N TYR A 28 -1.43 -9.81 4.16
CA TYR A 28 -2.37 -8.82 4.69
C TYR A 28 -3.67 -9.48 5.16
N PRO A 29 -4.40 -8.87 6.11
CA PRO A 29 -5.72 -9.33 6.50
C PRO A 29 -6.69 -9.42 5.32
N PRO A 30 -7.64 -10.38 5.32
CA PRO A 30 -8.57 -10.61 4.21
C PRO A 30 -9.45 -9.40 3.87
N GLU A 31 -9.69 -8.49 4.82
CA GLU A 31 -10.44 -7.24 4.64
C GLU A 31 -9.76 -6.30 3.64
N TYR A 32 -8.44 -6.40 3.47
CA TYR A 32 -7.69 -5.65 2.45
C TYR A 32 -7.89 -6.24 1.04
N GLY A 33 -8.55 -7.38 0.93
CA GLY A 33 -8.95 -8.06 -0.29
C GLY A 33 -7.77 -8.54 -1.16
N PRO A 34 -8.01 -9.42 -2.14
CA PRO A 34 -7.05 -9.61 -3.21
C PRO A 34 -6.85 -8.27 -3.94
N PRO A 35 -5.64 -7.97 -4.47
CA PRO A 35 -5.48 -6.86 -5.39
C PRO A 35 -6.55 -7.02 -6.48
N ARG A 36 -7.48 -6.07 -6.56
CA ARG A 36 -8.48 -6.02 -7.63
C ARG A 36 -7.77 -6.24 -8.95
N ALA A 37 -8.01 -7.39 -9.61
CA ALA A 37 -7.36 -7.78 -10.86
C ALA A 37 -7.61 -6.74 -11.98
N ASP A 38 -8.65 -5.94 -11.77
CA ASP A 38 -9.15 -4.81 -12.52
C ASP A 38 -8.76 -3.45 -11.90
N SER A 39 -7.67 -3.38 -11.13
CA SER A 39 -7.05 -2.12 -10.67
C SER A 39 -6.48 -1.28 -11.83
N ARG A 40 -7.25 -1.11 -12.90
CA ARG A 40 -7.28 0.10 -13.72
C ARG A 40 -7.92 1.21 -12.88
N LEU A 41 -7.32 1.53 -11.73
CA LEU A 41 -7.60 2.81 -11.10
C LEU A 41 -7.36 3.85 -12.20
N PRO A 42 -8.34 4.71 -12.53
CA PRO A 42 -8.11 5.82 -13.43
C PRO A 42 -6.80 6.49 -13.05
N ILE A 43 -5.98 6.90 -14.02
CA ILE A 43 -4.64 7.47 -13.74
C ILE A 43 -4.72 8.57 -12.66
N ALA A 44 -5.81 9.36 -12.63
CA ALA A 44 -6.08 10.34 -11.59
C ALA A 44 -6.14 9.74 -10.16
N LEU A 45 -6.85 8.62 -9.99
CA LEU A 45 -6.96 7.88 -8.72
C LEU A 45 -5.70 7.07 -8.40
N ALA A 46 -4.99 6.57 -9.42
CA ALA A 46 -3.67 5.95 -9.22
C ALA A 46 -2.66 6.98 -8.69
N ARG A 47 -2.77 8.25 -9.11
CA ARG A 47 -1.95 9.37 -8.61
C ARG A 47 -2.29 9.81 -7.19
N GLU A 48 -3.36 9.28 -6.63
CA GLU A 48 -3.80 9.44 -5.23
C GLU A 48 -3.64 8.12 -4.46
N SER A 49 -2.83 7.19 -4.97
CA SER A 49 -2.41 6.00 -4.22
C SER A 49 -0.98 6.14 -3.70
N ILE A 50 -0.80 6.00 -2.39
CA ILE A 50 0.54 5.95 -1.77
C ILE A 50 1.37 4.81 -2.33
N VAL A 51 0.74 3.67 -2.62
CA VAL A 51 1.41 2.51 -3.22
C VAL A 51 1.91 2.84 -4.62
N ALA A 52 1.06 3.40 -5.48
CA ALA A 52 1.45 3.75 -6.85
C ALA A 52 2.48 4.88 -6.91
N SER A 53 2.44 5.82 -5.97
CA SER A 53 3.45 6.88 -5.84
C SER A 53 4.85 6.34 -5.57
N HIS A 54 4.99 5.15 -4.97
CA HIS A 54 6.27 4.51 -4.70
C HIS A 54 6.68 3.46 -5.75
N ALA A 55 5.98 3.37 -6.89
CA ALA A 55 6.26 2.34 -7.89
C ALA A 55 7.69 2.40 -8.46
N GLN A 56 8.33 3.57 -8.48
CA GLN A 56 9.74 3.73 -8.89
C GLN A 56 10.75 3.24 -7.85
N LEU A 57 10.32 3.03 -6.60
CA LEU A 57 11.15 2.61 -5.48
C LEU A 57 10.56 1.32 -4.86
N PRO A 58 10.50 0.22 -5.64
CA PRO A 58 9.70 -0.95 -5.27
C PRO A 58 10.18 -1.64 -3.98
N ASP A 59 11.47 -1.61 -3.67
CA ASP A 59 12.00 -2.17 -2.43
C ASP A 59 11.72 -1.27 -1.22
N VAL A 60 11.75 0.06 -1.39
CA VAL A 60 11.37 1.01 -0.32
C VAL A 60 9.89 0.82 0.02
N MET A 61 9.03 0.75 -1.00
CA MET A 61 7.63 0.40 -0.85
C MET A 61 7.49 -0.92 -0.09
N PHE A 62 8.17 -1.98 -0.54
CA PHE A 62 8.12 -3.29 0.10
C PHE A 62 8.44 -3.20 1.61
N HIS A 63 9.55 -2.58 1.99
CA HIS A 63 9.95 -2.51 3.40
C HIS A 63 8.97 -1.71 4.27
N MET A 64 8.46 -0.57 3.78
CA MET A 64 7.46 0.22 4.49
C MET A 64 6.18 -0.57 4.75
N PHE A 65 5.68 -1.25 3.70
CA PHE A 65 4.45 -2.02 3.79
C PHE A 65 4.64 -3.38 4.47
N ALA A 66 5.86 -3.94 4.51
CA ALA A 66 6.18 -5.10 5.32
C ALA A 66 6.10 -4.78 6.82
N GLY A 67 6.53 -3.57 7.21
CA GLY A 67 6.30 -3.04 8.56
C GLY A 67 4.81 -2.92 8.88
N LEU A 68 4.02 -2.37 7.95
CA LEU A 68 2.55 -2.34 8.09
C LEU A 68 1.99 -3.74 8.27
N ARG A 69 2.36 -4.71 7.42
CA ARG A 69 1.94 -6.12 7.53
C ARG A 69 2.14 -6.67 8.93
N ALA A 70 3.31 -6.45 9.51
CA ALA A 70 3.63 -6.91 10.86
C ALA A 70 2.75 -6.24 11.93
N MET A 71 2.39 -4.96 11.77
CA MET A 71 1.47 -4.25 12.67
C MET A 71 0.00 -4.69 12.53
N LEU A 72 -0.35 -5.38 11.44
CA LEU A 72 -1.68 -5.91 11.16
C LEU A 72 -1.82 -7.39 11.53
N ASP A 73 -0.79 -8.00 12.12
CA ASP A 73 -0.76 -9.43 12.45
C ASP A 73 -1.86 -9.77 13.47
N PRO A 74 -2.69 -10.82 13.21
CA PRO A 74 -3.78 -11.23 14.10
C PRO A 74 -3.31 -11.83 15.43
N GLU A 75 -2.03 -12.23 15.54
CA GLU A 75 -1.47 -12.78 16.78
C GLU A 75 -1.03 -11.69 17.78
N LEU A 76 -1.09 -10.41 17.38
CA LEU A 76 -0.87 -9.29 18.28
C LEU A 76 -1.99 -9.19 19.33
N PRO A 77 -1.71 -8.65 20.53
CA PRO A 77 -2.73 -8.45 21.58
C PRO A 77 -3.63 -7.24 21.28
N LEU A 78 -4.08 -7.09 20.03
CA LEU A 78 -4.95 -6.02 19.55
C LEU A 78 -5.99 -6.62 18.59
N SER A 79 -7.25 -6.26 18.76
CA SER A 79 -8.28 -6.55 17.78
C SER A 79 -8.02 -5.79 16.46
N ARG A 80 -8.55 -6.33 15.35
CA ARG A 80 -8.53 -5.67 14.04
C ARG A 80 -9.08 -4.25 14.10
N ARG A 81 -10.12 -4.03 14.92
CA ARG A 81 -10.72 -2.70 15.14
C ARG A 81 -9.75 -1.74 15.82
N GLU A 82 -9.03 -2.18 16.85
CA GLU A 82 -8.04 -1.35 17.56
C GLU A 82 -6.87 -0.98 16.66
N GLN A 83 -6.37 -1.93 15.87
CA GLN A 83 -5.31 -1.68 14.88
C GLN A 83 -5.71 -0.59 13.87
N GLU A 84 -6.95 -0.63 13.35
CA GLU A 84 -7.49 0.43 12.47
C GLU A 84 -7.70 1.76 13.21
N LEU A 85 -8.21 1.74 14.45
CA LEU A 85 -8.39 2.95 15.25
C LEU A 85 -7.06 3.66 15.52
N ILE A 86 -5.99 2.91 15.83
CA ILE A 86 -4.65 3.47 15.99
C ILE A 86 -4.21 4.15 14.69
N ALA A 87 -4.36 3.49 13.53
CA ALA A 87 -4.00 4.06 12.24
C ALA A 87 -4.75 5.36 11.94
N VAL A 88 -6.06 5.40 12.22
CA VAL A 88 -6.90 6.61 12.04
C VAL A 88 -6.47 7.73 12.97
N VAL A 89 -6.28 7.46 14.27
CA VAL A 89 -5.89 8.47 15.25
C VAL A 89 -4.53 9.06 14.92
N VAL A 90 -3.54 8.21 14.60
CA VAL A 90 -2.20 8.67 14.21
C VAL A 90 -2.26 9.48 12.92
N SER A 91 -3.00 9.02 11.90
CA SER A 91 -3.15 9.77 10.64
C SER A 91 -3.77 11.14 10.89
N ARG A 92 -4.82 11.22 11.71
CA ARG A 92 -5.46 12.49 12.06
C ARG A 92 -4.55 13.42 12.84
N ALA A 93 -3.81 12.90 13.81
CA ALA A 93 -2.85 13.66 14.61
C ALA A 93 -1.70 14.22 13.77
N ASN A 94 -1.34 13.54 12.68
CA ASN A 94 -0.33 14.00 11.71
C ASN A 94 -0.93 14.79 10.54
N GLU A 95 -2.22 15.12 10.59
CA GLU A 95 -2.93 15.81 9.51
C GLU A 95 -2.76 15.11 8.13
N CYS A 96 -2.60 13.79 8.15
CA CYS A 96 -2.38 12.98 6.97
C CYS A 96 -3.71 12.74 6.26
N PHE A 97 -3.91 13.45 5.15
CA PHE A 97 -5.04 13.29 4.24
C PHE A 97 -4.48 12.93 2.85
N TYR A 98 -4.71 11.70 2.40
CA TYR A 98 -4.15 11.16 1.16
C TYR A 98 -5.20 11.06 0.06
#